data_AF-A0A6G0HE92-F1
#
_entry.id   AF-A0A6G0HE92-F1
#
_cell.length_a   1.000
_cell.length_b   1.000
_cell.length_c   1.000
_cell.angle_alpha   90.00
_cell.angle_beta   90.00
_cell.angle_gamma   90.00
#
_symmetry.space_group_name_H-M   'P 1'
#
loop_
_entity.id
_entity.type
_entity.pdbx_description
1 polymer ?
#
loop_
_entity_poly.entity_id
_entity_poly.type
_entity_poly.pdbx_seq_one_letter_code
_entity_poly.pdbx_strand_id
1 'polypeptide(L)'
;MPHPRGRGPPIVLDPRHPAVKLLIKDMDERLLHPGTERVYAELRRQYWILRGRQAIRHHQLNCSTCQHWRAQPRVPRMADLPPQRLRLLSPPFYSASVDCFGPYLVKMGRRTEKRWGVIFKCLTTRAVHIELLNAMDVDAFLLALCRFIARRGRPKEVLSDCGTNFRGAERELREAFAAMEPQLKDQLTAYQIDFKFNPPNAPHFGGVWEREADGISGSGSEAEATMSLFRNSNYTDTYPSGQIILPVGSPLYVGVSVEEVDSPFVVVLEDCYATHSSNPDDPVRYYLIQNKCPTDRRQVSVTESGLSLHARFTALLFLLQDEYQDTFLHCSLSLCNQRSSSCVPSCTSRRSRSVSTSEPLKPLTIGPIIWVK
;
A
#
# COMPACT_ATOMS: atom_id res chain seq x y z
N MET A 1 -52.45 -10.04 8.43
CA MET A 1 -51.65 -11.20 8.89
C MET A 1 -52.12 -11.58 10.29
N PRO A 2 -52.73 -12.76 10.47
CA PRO A 2 -53.25 -13.20 11.77
C PRO A 2 -52.09 -13.47 12.74
N HIS A 3 -52.32 -13.17 14.02
CA HIS A 3 -51.37 -13.43 15.12
C HIS A 3 -51.21 -14.95 15.34
N PRO A 4 -50.01 -15.47 15.66
CA PRO A 4 -49.85 -16.89 15.97
C PRO A 4 -50.70 -17.25 17.19
N ARG A 5 -51.56 -18.27 17.03
CA ARG A 5 -52.47 -18.75 18.07
C ARG A 5 -51.65 -19.21 19.28
N GLY A 6 -51.80 -18.54 20.43
CA GLY A 6 -51.21 -18.96 21.71
C GLY A 6 -50.59 -17.87 22.58
N ARG A 7 -50.44 -16.62 22.13
CA ARG A 7 -50.05 -15.50 22.99
C ARG A 7 -51.22 -14.54 23.19
N GLY A 8 -51.43 -14.08 24.42
CA GLY A 8 -52.43 -13.06 24.75
C GLY A 8 -52.24 -11.77 23.92
N PRO A 9 -53.22 -10.86 23.93
CA PRO A 9 -53.18 -9.64 23.11
C PRO A 9 -51.87 -8.86 23.35
N PRO A 10 -51.23 -8.33 22.29
CA PRO A 10 -49.95 -7.65 22.43
C PRO A 10 -50.13 -6.36 23.24
N ILE A 11 -49.18 -6.10 24.13
CA ILE A 11 -49.20 -4.91 24.99
C ILE A 11 -48.99 -3.68 24.12
N VAL A 12 -49.98 -2.79 24.08
CA VAL A 12 -49.91 -1.54 23.29
C VAL A 12 -49.07 -0.50 24.03
N LEU A 13 -48.07 0.05 23.34
CA LEU A 13 -47.10 0.99 23.91
C LEU A 13 -47.03 2.29 23.08
N ASP A 14 -46.95 3.43 23.77
CA ASP A 14 -46.70 4.74 23.15
C ASP A 14 -45.18 4.94 22.91
N PRO A 15 -44.72 5.17 21.67
CA PRO A 15 -43.31 5.40 21.35
C PRO A 15 -42.67 6.61 22.06
N ARG A 16 -43.47 7.56 22.57
CA ARG A 16 -42.96 8.75 23.26
C ARG A 16 -42.48 8.44 24.67
N HIS A 17 -43.01 7.40 25.30
CA HIS A 17 -42.71 7.05 26.68
C HIS A 17 -41.22 6.64 26.84
N PRO A 18 -40.48 7.14 27.85
CA PRO A 18 -39.06 6.85 28.04
C PRO A 18 -38.73 5.35 28.10
N ALA A 19 -39.58 4.56 28.76
CA ALA A 19 -39.40 3.11 28.84
C ALA A 19 -39.42 2.41 27.46
N VAL A 20 -40.21 2.92 26.50
CA VAL A 20 -40.29 2.36 25.15
C VAL A 20 -39.03 2.71 24.34
N LYS A 21 -38.44 3.88 24.58
CA LYS A 21 -37.14 4.24 23.99
C LYS A 21 -36.02 3.32 24.49
N LEU A 22 -36.01 3.02 25.78
CA LEU A 22 -35.05 2.09 26.39
C LEU A 22 -35.26 0.66 25.88
N LEU A 23 -36.51 0.22 25.72
CA LEU A 23 -36.85 -1.07 25.13
C LEU A 23 -36.34 -1.20 23.69
N ILE A 24 -36.55 -0.16 22.87
CA ILE A 24 -36.05 -0.12 21.49
C ILE A 24 -34.52 -0.18 21.49
N LYS A 25 -33.86 0.59 22.37
CA LYS A 25 -32.40 0.59 22.52
C LYS A 25 -31.85 -0.79 22.89
N ASP A 26 -32.39 -1.41 23.93
CA ASP A 26 -31.97 -2.75 24.39
C ASP A 26 -32.18 -3.81 23.29
N MET A 27 -33.28 -3.74 22.53
CA MET A 27 -33.49 -4.64 21.40
C MET A 27 -32.54 -4.38 20.23
N ASP A 28 -32.26 -3.12 19.90
CA ASP A 28 -31.32 -2.76 18.84
C ASP A 28 -29.89 -3.22 19.20
N GLU A 29 -29.47 -3.05 20.45
CA GLU A 29 -28.17 -3.52 20.97
C GLU A 29 -28.07 -5.05 20.99
N ARG A 30 -29.10 -5.76 21.49
CA ARG A 30 -29.10 -7.24 21.51
C ARG A 30 -29.07 -7.87 20.12
N LEU A 31 -29.68 -7.21 19.14
CA LEU A 31 -29.69 -7.69 17.75
C LEU A 31 -28.48 -7.19 16.94
N LEU A 32 -27.51 -6.52 17.57
CA LEU A 32 -26.30 -5.98 16.96
C LEU A 32 -26.58 -4.95 15.85
N HIS A 33 -27.46 -3.99 16.14
CA HIS A 33 -27.79 -2.84 15.28
C HIS A 33 -28.23 -3.21 13.85
N PRO A 34 -29.21 -4.11 13.66
CA PRO A 34 -29.62 -4.54 12.34
C PRO A 34 -30.45 -3.44 11.64
N GLY A 35 -30.98 -3.72 10.45
CA GLY A 35 -31.94 -2.83 9.80
C GLY A 35 -33.23 -2.63 10.62
N THR A 36 -33.92 -1.50 10.39
CA THR A 36 -35.15 -1.10 11.11
C THR A 36 -36.23 -2.20 11.12
N GLU A 37 -36.40 -2.92 10.01
CA GLU A 37 -37.41 -3.97 9.91
C GLU A 37 -37.11 -5.20 10.78
N ARG A 38 -35.83 -5.51 11.03
CA ARG A 38 -35.44 -6.64 11.87
C ARG A 38 -35.80 -6.39 13.34
N VAL A 39 -35.47 -5.21 13.84
CA VAL A 39 -35.85 -4.79 15.21
C VAL A 39 -37.37 -4.71 15.35
N TYR A 40 -38.06 -4.20 14.32
CA TYR A 40 -39.51 -4.10 14.31
C TYR A 40 -40.19 -5.47 14.38
N ALA A 41 -39.71 -6.44 13.58
CA ALA A 41 -40.23 -7.79 13.55
C ALA A 41 -40.09 -8.46 14.93
N GLU A 42 -38.96 -8.29 15.61
CA GLU A 42 -38.72 -8.91 16.92
C GLU A 42 -39.56 -8.24 18.03
N LEU A 43 -39.61 -6.91 18.08
CA LEU A 43 -40.45 -6.17 19.03
C LEU A 43 -41.93 -6.53 18.89
N ARG A 44 -42.42 -6.74 17.66
CA ARG A 44 -43.82 -7.06 17.38
C ARG A 44 -44.25 -8.45 17.86
N ARG A 45 -43.32 -9.32 18.27
CA ARG A 45 -43.62 -10.64 18.86
C ARG A 45 -44.15 -10.55 20.30
N GLN A 46 -43.93 -9.41 20.96
CA GLN A 46 -44.27 -9.19 22.37
C GLN A 46 -45.03 -7.86 22.60
N TYR A 47 -44.73 -6.83 21.82
CA TYR A 47 -45.25 -5.48 22.03
C TYR A 47 -45.85 -4.88 20.76
N TRP A 48 -46.93 -4.12 20.92
CA TRP A 48 -47.52 -3.31 19.86
C TRP A 48 -47.17 -1.83 20.08
N ILE A 49 -46.01 -1.41 19.58
CA ILE A 49 -45.60 0.00 19.64
C ILE A 49 -46.31 0.79 18.53
N LEU A 50 -47.07 1.82 18.90
CA LEU A 50 -47.70 2.73 17.94
C LEU A 50 -46.64 3.38 17.05
N ARG A 51 -46.81 3.33 15.73
CA ARG A 51 -45.81 3.82 14.76
C ARG A 51 -44.40 3.23 15.00
N GLY A 52 -44.30 1.99 15.48
CA GLY A 52 -43.04 1.37 15.91
C GLY A 52 -41.88 1.45 14.91
N ARG A 53 -42.15 1.27 13.60
CA ARG A 53 -41.12 1.46 12.55
C ARG A 53 -40.49 2.86 12.57
N GLN A 54 -41.32 3.90 12.73
CA GLN A 54 -40.84 5.27 12.79
C GLN A 54 -40.02 5.53 14.05
N ALA A 55 -40.46 4.98 15.19
CA ALA A 55 -39.75 5.09 16.46
C ALA A 55 -38.36 4.41 16.41
N ILE A 56 -38.28 3.22 15.83
CA ILE A 56 -37.02 2.48 15.64
C ILE A 56 -36.10 3.23 14.66
N ARG A 57 -36.63 3.71 13.53
CA ARG A 57 -35.84 4.50 12.58
C ARG A 57 -35.27 5.76 13.22
N HIS A 58 -36.07 6.45 14.05
CA HIS A 58 -35.61 7.61 14.81
C HIS A 58 -34.53 7.25 15.83
N HIS A 59 -34.65 6.10 16.52
CA HIS A 59 -33.59 5.61 17.41
C HIS A 59 -32.28 5.34 16.66
N GLN A 60 -32.34 4.55 15.57
CA GLN A 60 -31.17 4.18 14.78
C GLN A 60 -30.49 5.36 14.09
N LEU A 61 -31.25 6.42 13.75
CA LEU A 61 -30.67 7.66 13.23
C LEU A 61 -29.83 8.43 14.27
N ASN A 62 -30.12 8.25 15.56
CA ASN A 62 -29.42 8.92 16.67
C ASN A 62 -28.41 8.01 17.39
N CYS A 63 -28.39 6.72 17.04
CA CYS A 63 -27.46 5.75 17.60
C CYS A 63 -26.11 5.86 16.89
N SER A 64 -25.04 6.15 17.64
CA SER A 64 -23.68 6.32 17.08
C SER A 64 -23.19 5.08 16.34
N THR A 65 -23.45 3.88 16.87
CA THR A 65 -23.08 2.62 16.24
C THR A 65 -23.80 2.45 14.89
N CYS A 66 -25.12 2.69 14.84
CA CYS A 66 -25.87 2.65 13.59
C CYS A 66 -25.42 3.70 12.57
N GLN A 67 -25.05 4.91 13.02
CA GLN A 67 -24.50 5.95 12.16
C GLN A 67 -23.16 5.52 11.56
N HIS A 68 -22.29 4.92 12.37
CA HIS A 68 -20.99 4.41 11.93
C HIS A 68 -21.14 3.31 10.86
N TRP A 69 -22.00 2.32 11.11
CA TRP A 69 -22.29 1.24 10.14
C TRP A 69 -22.94 1.74 8.84
N ARG A 70 -23.69 2.86 8.89
CA ARG A 70 -24.35 3.45 7.71
C ARG A 70 -23.52 4.52 7.01
N ALA A 71 -22.39 4.91 7.57
CA ALA A 71 -21.54 5.94 6.97
C ALA A 71 -21.01 5.42 5.63
N GLN A 72 -21.35 6.12 4.53
CA GLN A 72 -20.72 5.89 3.25
C GLN A 72 -19.49 6.79 3.12
N PRO A 73 -18.37 6.30 2.55
CA PRO A 73 -17.24 7.15 2.24
C PRO A 73 -17.68 8.23 1.25
N ARG A 74 -17.43 9.50 1.57
CA ARG A 74 -17.63 10.58 0.61
C ARG A 74 -16.59 10.41 -0.49
N VAL A 75 -17.04 10.04 -1.69
CA VAL A 75 -16.17 9.99 -2.87
C VAL A 75 -15.57 11.39 -3.07
N PRO A 76 -14.23 11.54 -3.03
CA PRO A 76 -13.62 12.84 -3.27
C PRO A 76 -14.00 13.31 -4.68
N ARG A 77 -14.38 14.58 -4.84
CA ARG A 77 -14.64 15.15 -6.17
C ARG A 77 -13.34 15.07 -6.96
N MET A 78 -13.33 14.31 -8.05
CA MET A 78 -12.18 14.26 -8.94
C MET A 78 -12.00 15.63 -9.60
N ALA A 79 -10.80 16.19 -9.51
CA ALA A 79 -10.44 17.39 -10.23
C ALA A 79 -10.31 17.09 -11.74
N ASP A 80 -10.49 18.12 -12.57
CA ASP A 80 -10.24 18.02 -14.00
C ASP A 80 -8.79 17.59 -14.27
N LEU A 81 -8.58 16.92 -15.41
CA LEU A 81 -7.24 16.54 -15.83
C LEU A 81 -6.41 17.81 -16.12
N PRO A 82 -5.15 17.86 -15.66
CA PRO A 82 -4.29 19.01 -15.86
C PRO A 82 -4.02 19.21 -17.37
N PRO A 83 -3.91 20.47 -17.83
CA PRO A 83 -3.78 20.80 -19.25
C PRO A 83 -2.55 20.15 -19.92
N GLN A 84 -1.51 19.82 -19.13
CA GLN A 84 -0.32 19.11 -19.58
C GLN A 84 -0.61 17.69 -20.08
N ARG A 85 -1.71 17.06 -19.65
CA ARG A 85 -2.19 15.77 -20.20
C ARG A 85 -3.01 15.93 -21.48
N LEU A 86 -3.42 17.16 -21.80
CA LEU A 86 -4.36 17.47 -22.88
C LEU A 86 -3.68 18.22 -24.04
N ARG A 87 -2.34 18.18 -24.15
CA ARG A 87 -1.57 18.77 -25.26
C ARG A 87 -1.67 17.95 -26.54
N LEU A 88 -2.89 17.72 -27.01
CA LEU A 88 -3.16 17.06 -28.28
C LEU A 88 -2.48 17.83 -29.42
N LEU A 89 -2.03 17.12 -30.46
CA LEU A 89 -1.29 17.65 -31.62
C LEU A 89 0.10 18.23 -31.32
N SER A 90 0.58 18.12 -30.08
CA SER A 90 1.97 18.40 -29.73
C SER A 90 2.84 17.14 -29.89
N PRO A 91 4.15 17.28 -30.17
CA PRO A 91 5.03 16.12 -30.27
C PRO A 91 5.10 15.34 -28.94
N PRO A 92 5.44 14.04 -28.98
CA PRO A 92 5.74 13.28 -27.76
C PRO A 92 6.77 14.02 -26.90
N PHE A 93 6.60 13.93 -25.58
CA PHE A 93 7.41 14.63 -24.57
C PHE A 93 7.33 16.17 -24.60
N TYR A 94 6.35 16.78 -25.28
CA TYR A 94 6.13 18.23 -25.19
C TYR A 94 5.97 18.71 -23.75
N SER A 95 5.14 18.00 -22.98
CA SER A 95 5.05 18.11 -21.52
C SER A 95 5.61 16.82 -20.94
N ALA A 96 6.74 16.91 -20.25
CA ALA A 96 7.41 15.78 -19.62
C ALA A 96 7.36 15.92 -18.10
N SER A 97 7.08 14.82 -17.40
CA SER A 97 7.39 14.69 -15.98
C SER A 97 8.77 14.05 -15.86
N VAL A 98 9.55 14.49 -14.88
CA VAL A 98 10.83 13.90 -14.55
C VAL A 98 10.86 13.44 -13.10
N ASP A 99 11.49 12.30 -12.86
CA ASP A 99 11.66 11.75 -11.53
C ASP A 99 12.94 10.92 -11.45
N CYS A 100 13.58 10.88 -10.29
CA CYS A 100 14.79 10.11 -10.04
C CYS A 100 14.47 8.90 -9.17
N PHE A 101 15.10 7.77 -9.48
CA PHE A 101 14.87 6.51 -8.76
C PHE A 101 16.21 5.80 -8.49
N GLY A 102 16.22 4.88 -7.51
CA GLY A 102 17.42 4.25 -6.96
C GLY A 102 17.72 4.71 -5.52
N PRO A 103 18.93 4.49 -5.00
CA PRO A 103 20.15 4.03 -5.68
C PRO A 103 20.18 2.52 -5.93
N TYR A 104 20.60 2.13 -7.13
CA TYR A 104 21.00 0.77 -7.47
C TYR A 104 22.49 0.58 -7.23
N LEU A 105 22.87 -0.51 -6.58
CA LEU A 105 24.27 -0.90 -6.48
C LEU A 105 24.69 -1.70 -7.70
N VAL A 106 25.63 -1.16 -8.46
CA VAL A 106 26.19 -1.83 -9.63
C VAL A 106 27.63 -2.24 -9.32
N LYS A 107 27.94 -3.52 -9.55
CA LYS A 107 29.31 -4.03 -9.39
C LYS A 107 30.14 -3.63 -10.61
N MET A 108 31.12 -2.77 -10.41
CA MET A 108 32.13 -2.42 -11.41
C MET A 108 33.47 -3.03 -11.04
N GLY A 109 33.76 -4.19 -11.62
CA GLY A 109 34.96 -4.96 -11.33
C GLY A 109 35.00 -5.42 -9.86
N ARG A 110 35.97 -4.90 -9.10
CA ARG A 110 36.14 -5.19 -7.65
C ARG A 110 35.44 -4.20 -6.72
N ARG A 111 34.80 -3.15 -7.27
CA ARG A 111 34.12 -2.10 -6.50
C ARG A 111 32.62 -2.17 -6.73
N THR A 112 31.86 -1.70 -5.76
CA THR A 112 30.41 -1.52 -5.86
C THR A 112 30.13 -0.02 -5.81
N GLU A 113 29.40 0.49 -6.80
CA GLU A 113 29.05 1.91 -6.89
C GLU A 113 27.54 2.10 -6.91
N LYS A 114 27.07 3.18 -6.27
CA LYS A 114 25.67 3.60 -6.36
C LYS A 114 25.44 4.25 -7.72
N ARG A 115 24.34 3.86 -8.36
CA ARG A 115 23.83 4.45 -9.60
C ARG A 115 22.37 4.82 -9.37
N TRP A 116 21.94 5.87 -10.02
CA TRP A 116 20.55 6.29 -10.00
C TRP A 116 20.00 6.18 -11.41
N GLY A 117 18.70 6.14 -11.55
CA GLY A 117 18.05 6.34 -12.83
C GLY A 117 17.25 7.63 -12.81
N VAL A 118 17.04 8.21 -13.97
CA VAL A 118 16.06 9.29 -14.18
C VAL A 118 15.06 8.85 -15.22
N ILE A 119 13.79 9.10 -14.94
CA ILE A 119 12.65 8.72 -15.75
C ILE A 119 12.04 9.98 -16.31
N PHE A 120 12.02 10.10 -17.62
CA PHE A 120 11.27 11.11 -18.35
C PHE A 120 9.99 10.47 -18.87
N LYS A 121 8.86 11.03 -18.46
CA LYS A 121 7.54 10.52 -18.83
C LYS A 121 6.75 11.57 -19.58
N CYS A 122 6.24 11.25 -20.76
CA CYS A 122 5.35 12.14 -21.48
C CYS A 122 3.97 12.17 -20.82
N LEU A 123 3.48 13.36 -20.47
CA LEU A 123 2.17 13.52 -19.84
C LEU A 123 1.01 13.32 -20.83
N THR A 124 1.23 13.59 -22.12
CA THR A 124 0.23 13.39 -23.17
C THR A 124 0.11 11.92 -23.58
N THR A 125 1.21 11.28 -23.96
CA THR A 125 1.19 9.93 -24.56
C THR A 125 1.51 8.80 -23.58
N ARG A 126 1.98 9.13 -22.37
CA ARG A 126 2.47 8.17 -21.37
C ARG A 126 3.71 7.37 -21.77
N ALA A 127 4.39 7.77 -22.85
CA ALA A 127 5.69 7.20 -23.19
C ALA A 127 6.72 7.49 -22.10
N VAL A 128 7.59 6.51 -21.83
CA VAL A 128 8.64 6.59 -20.82
C VAL A 128 10.01 6.49 -21.48
N HIS A 129 10.96 7.29 -21.03
CA HIS A 129 12.36 7.25 -21.41
C HIS A 129 13.21 7.25 -20.15
N ILE A 130 14.15 6.31 -20.05
CA ILE A 130 14.97 6.11 -18.85
C ILE A 130 16.42 6.40 -19.21
N GLU A 131 17.11 7.14 -18.34
CA GLU A 131 18.55 7.38 -18.43
C GLU A 131 19.23 6.99 -17.12
N LEU A 132 20.46 6.49 -17.22
CA LEU A 132 21.28 6.19 -16.04
C LEU A 132 22.00 7.46 -15.56
N LEU A 133 22.06 7.63 -14.25
CA LEU A 133 22.79 8.66 -13.53
C LEU A 133 23.93 8.03 -12.71
N ASN A 134 25.10 8.65 -12.76
CA ASN A 134 26.26 8.21 -11.99
C ASN A 134 26.25 8.74 -10.54
N ALA A 135 25.56 9.86 -10.32
CA ALA A 135 25.41 10.54 -9.05
C ALA A 135 24.04 11.22 -8.99
N MET A 136 23.56 11.51 -7.78
CA MET A 136 22.35 12.32 -7.54
C MET A 136 22.75 13.80 -7.39
N ASP A 137 23.34 14.36 -8.44
CA ASP A 137 23.78 15.75 -8.50
C ASP A 137 23.18 16.47 -9.73
N VAL A 138 23.46 17.78 -9.82
CA VAL A 138 22.96 18.65 -10.89
C VAL A 138 23.60 18.28 -12.24
N ASP A 139 24.91 18.05 -12.25
CA ASP A 139 25.68 17.74 -13.45
C ASP A 139 25.24 16.43 -14.11
N ALA A 140 25.08 15.36 -13.33
CA ALA A 140 24.61 14.08 -13.86
C ALA A 140 23.21 14.21 -14.46
N PHE A 141 22.33 14.98 -13.81
CA PHE A 141 20.99 15.25 -14.32
C PHE A 141 21.01 16.06 -15.62
N LEU A 142 21.81 17.14 -15.71
CA LEU A 142 21.93 17.94 -16.92
C LEU A 142 22.48 17.11 -18.09
N LEU A 143 23.47 16.25 -17.85
CA LEU A 143 23.97 15.33 -18.87
C LEU A 143 22.90 14.33 -19.32
N ALA A 144 22.07 13.83 -18.41
CA ALA A 144 20.94 12.96 -18.76
C ALA A 144 19.87 13.69 -19.55
N LEU A 145 19.56 14.94 -19.18
CA LEU A 145 18.65 15.81 -19.91
C LEU A 145 19.15 16.06 -21.35
N CYS A 146 20.45 16.32 -21.53
CA CYS A 146 21.05 16.46 -22.86
C CYS A 146 20.91 15.19 -23.71
N ARG A 147 21.15 14.00 -23.13
CA ARG A 147 20.96 12.71 -23.83
C ARG A 147 19.49 12.48 -24.20
N PHE A 148 18.58 12.81 -23.28
CA PHE A 148 17.15 12.75 -23.53
C PHE A 148 16.73 13.67 -24.68
N ILE A 149 17.14 14.94 -24.65
CA ILE A 149 16.83 15.93 -25.69
C ILE A 149 17.37 15.49 -27.04
N ALA A 150 18.60 14.96 -27.09
CA ALA A 150 19.21 14.48 -28.32
C ALA A 150 18.43 13.30 -28.96
N ARG A 151 17.77 12.47 -28.16
CA ARG A 151 17.03 11.29 -28.63
C ARG A 151 15.54 11.51 -28.85
N ARG A 152 14.89 12.29 -27.98
CA ARG A 152 13.43 12.45 -27.93
C ARG A 152 12.96 13.83 -28.38
N GLY A 153 13.90 14.74 -28.60
CA GLY A 153 13.59 16.14 -28.83
C GLY A 153 13.42 16.90 -27.52
N ARG A 154 13.39 18.22 -27.65
CA ARG A 154 13.35 19.12 -26.50
C ARG A 154 11.92 19.26 -25.94
N PRO A 155 11.71 19.05 -24.63
CA PRO A 155 10.42 19.33 -24.01
C PRO A 155 10.16 20.84 -23.95
N LYS A 156 8.90 21.26 -24.04
CA LYS A 156 8.52 22.65 -23.77
C LYS A 156 8.46 22.92 -22.27
N GLU A 157 7.91 21.98 -21.52
CA GLU A 157 7.77 22.06 -20.08
C GLU A 157 8.18 20.74 -19.41
N VAL A 158 8.89 20.85 -18.29
CA VAL A 158 9.32 19.75 -17.44
C VAL A 158 8.73 19.93 -16.05
N LEU A 159 8.00 18.92 -15.58
CA LEU A 159 7.39 18.89 -14.26
C LEU A 159 8.23 17.99 -13.36
N SER A 160 8.57 18.47 -12.16
CA SER A 160 9.42 17.75 -11.22
C SER A 160 9.01 18.03 -9.77
N ASP A 161 9.48 17.21 -8.86
CA ASP A 161 9.51 17.55 -7.45
C ASP A 161 10.56 18.64 -7.15
N CYS A 162 10.61 19.10 -5.90
CA CYS A 162 11.57 20.10 -5.44
C CYS A 162 12.99 19.56 -5.18
N GLY A 163 13.38 18.43 -5.79
CA GLY A 163 14.71 17.85 -5.66
C GLY A 163 15.84 18.85 -5.93
N THR A 164 16.92 18.75 -5.16
CA THR A 164 18.05 19.70 -5.21
C THR A 164 18.80 19.65 -6.54
N ASN A 165 18.90 18.47 -7.14
CA ASN A 165 19.40 18.25 -8.50
C ASN A 165 18.57 18.99 -9.56
N PHE A 166 17.23 18.94 -9.47
CA PHE A 166 16.35 19.57 -10.43
C PHE A 166 16.28 21.10 -10.26
N ARG A 167 16.18 21.59 -9.03
CA ARG A 167 16.25 23.03 -8.73
C ARG A 167 17.61 23.62 -9.09
N GLY A 168 18.69 22.87 -8.86
CA GLY A 168 20.03 23.28 -9.28
C GLY A 168 20.15 23.39 -10.79
N ALA A 169 19.63 22.42 -11.53
CA ALA A 169 19.66 22.42 -12.99
C ALA A 169 18.82 23.54 -13.62
N GLU A 170 17.62 23.81 -13.07
CA GLU A 170 16.79 24.95 -13.49
C GLU A 170 17.54 26.27 -13.29
N ARG A 171 18.20 26.44 -12.14
CA ARG A 171 19.02 27.62 -11.86
C ARG A 171 20.17 27.75 -12.85
N GLU A 172 20.93 26.69 -13.09
CA GLU A 172 22.06 26.72 -14.02
C GLU A 172 21.63 27.02 -15.45
N LEU A 173 20.56 26.40 -15.94
CA LEU A 173 20.02 26.69 -17.28
C LEU A 173 19.54 28.15 -17.39
N ARG A 174 18.93 28.69 -16.34
CA ARG A 174 18.48 30.08 -16.30
C ARG A 174 19.66 31.06 -16.26
N GLU A 175 20.70 30.77 -15.47
CA GLU A 175 21.91 31.59 -15.38
C GLU A 175 22.72 31.55 -16.70
N ALA A 176 22.88 30.37 -17.30
CA ALA A 176 23.50 30.23 -18.62
C ALA A 176 22.73 31.01 -19.68
N PHE A 177 21.40 30.97 -19.65
CA PHE A 177 20.57 31.78 -20.54
C PHE A 177 20.74 33.28 -20.30
N ALA A 178 20.80 33.71 -19.04
CA ALA A 178 21.01 35.11 -18.68
C ALA A 178 22.41 35.64 -19.05
N ALA A 179 23.42 34.78 -19.10
CA ALA A 179 24.79 35.16 -19.50
C ALA A 179 25.00 35.24 -21.02
N MET A 180 24.07 34.71 -21.84
CA MET A 180 24.20 34.71 -23.30
C MET A 180 24.14 36.12 -23.92
N GLU A 181 24.73 36.24 -25.10
CA GLU A 181 24.72 37.45 -25.92
C GLU A 181 23.28 37.80 -26.38
N PRO A 182 22.88 39.10 -26.40
CA PRO A 182 21.48 39.48 -26.62
C PRO A 182 20.87 38.96 -27.92
N GLN A 183 21.62 38.95 -29.03
CA GLN A 183 21.11 38.45 -30.31
C GLN A 183 20.81 36.95 -30.26
N LEU A 184 21.64 36.18 -29.54
CA LEU A 184 21.45 34.75 -29.35
C LEU A 184 20.27 34.45 -28.40
N LYS A 185 20.06 35.28 -27.38
CA LYS A 185 18.89 35.17 -26.49
C LYS A 185 17.58 35.29 -27.26
N ASP A 186 17.46 36.27 -28.15
CA ASP A 186 16.25 36.48 -28.93
C ASP A 186 15.91 35.24 -29.79
N GLN A 187 16.93 34.62 -30.38
CA GLN A 187 16.77 33.40 -31.18
C GLN A 187 16.44 32.18 -30.32
N LEU A 188 17.05 32.05 -29.14
CA LEU A 188 16.93 30.86 -28.28
C LEU A 188 15.79 30.95 -27.25
N THR A 189 15.09 32.08 -27.14
CA THR A 189 13.96 32.25 -26.20
C THR A 189 12.87 31.20 -26.42
N ALA A 190 12.55 30.87 -27.68
CA ALA A 190 11.57 29.82 -28.00
C ALA A 190 12.02 28.41 -27.55
N TYR A 191 13.34 28.24 -27.39
CA TYR A 191 14.00 27.00 -27.02
C TYR A 191 14.18 26.79 -25.51
N GLN A 192 13.76 27.75 -24.68
CA GLN A 192 13.80 27.59 -23.24
C GLN A 192 12.82 26.50 -22.77
N ILE A 193 13.27 25.70 -21.80
CA ILE A 193 12.46 24.68 -21.12
C ILE A 193 11.87 25.32 -19.87
N ASP A 194 10.54 25.22 -19.72
CA ASP A 194 9.82 25.72 -18.55
C ASP A 194 9.78 24.65 -17.44
N PHE A 195 10.49 24.87 -16.35
CA PHE A 195 10.52 23.97 -15.20
C PHE A 195 9.42 24.32 -14.21
N LYS A 196 8.55 23.34 -13.91
CA LYS A 196 7.43 23.48 -12.99
C LYS A 196 7.62 22.54 -11.81
N PHE A 197 7.73 23.13 -10.63
CA PHE A 197 7.93 22.40 -9.38
C PHE A 197 6.64 22.27 -8.60
N ASN A 198 6.47 21.13 -7.93
CA ASN A 198 5.37 20.94 -6.98
C ASN A 198 5.51 21.89 -5.77
N PRO A 199 4.41 22.22 -5.07
CA PRO A 199 4.50 22.88 -3.78
C PRO A 199 5.26 21.97 -2.79
N PRO A 200 6.13 22.53 -1.93
CA PRO A 200 6.89 21.75 -0.96
C PRO A 200 5.95 20.97 -0.02
N ASN A 201 6.31 19.72 0.30
CA ASN A 201 5.55 18.80 1.14
C ASN A 201 4.14 18.43 0.63
N ALA A 202 3.87 18.61 -0.66
CA ALA A 202 2.60 18.26 -1.29
C ALA A 202 2.76 17.21 -2.39
N PRO A 203 3.27 15.99 -2.08
CA PRO A 203 3.43 14.91 -3.06
C PRO A 203 2.09 14.54 -3.72
N HIS A 204 0.97 14.68 -3.00
CA HIS A 204 -0.37 14.47 -3.53
C HIS A 204 -0.76 15.40 -4.71
N PHE A 205 -0.16 16.59 -4.84
CA PHE A 205 -0.35 17.43 -6.04
C PHE A 205 0.32 16.82 -7.27
N GLY A 206 1.26 15.90 -7.06
CA GLY A 206 1.85 15.07 -8.09
C GLY A 206 1.11 13.80 -8.43
N GLY A 207 -0.01 13.50 -7.77
CA GLY A 207 -0.81 12.31 -8.03
C GLY A 207 -1.35 12.16 -9.47
N VAL A 208 -1.27 13.19 -10.32
CA VAL A 208 -1.61 13.07 -11.75
C VAL A 208 -0.40 12.61 -12.60
N TRP A 209 0.83 12.85 -12.16
CA TRP A 209 2.06 12.40 -12.81
C TRP A 209 2.69 11.17 -12.12
N GLU A 210 2.60 11.05 -10.79
CA GLU A 210 3.13 9.98 -9.93
C GLU A 210 2.35 8.66 -10.04
N ARG A 211 1.01 8.68 -10.08
CA ARG A 211 0.17 7.44 -10.07
C ARG A 211 0.39 6.46 -11.22
N GLU A 212 1.08 6.87 -12.27
CA GLU A 212 1.46 5.96 -13.37
C GLU A 212 2.97 5.96 -13.60
N ALA A 213 3.75 6.66 -12.77
CA ALA A 213 5.20 6.49 -12.68
C ALA A 213 5.51 5.40 -11.65
N ASP A 214 4.61 5.16 -10.69
CA ASP A 214 4.58 4.05 -9.71
C ASP A 214 4.84 2.63 -10.27
N GLY A 215 4.80 2.44 -11.60
CA GLY A 215 5.19 1.18 -12.23
C GLY A 215 6.70 1.03 -12.48
N ILE A 216 7.50 2.10 -12.37
CA ILE A 216 8.96 2.12 -12.62
C ILE A 216 9.68 3.06 -11.64
N SER A 217 9.09 4.22 -11.31
CA SER A 217 9.48 5.11 -10.22
C SER A 217 8.89 4.63 -8.89
N GLY A 218 9.34 3.46 -8.42
CA GLY A 218 9.10 3.06 -7.04
C GLY A 218 9.98 3.91 -6.13
N SER A 219 9.34 4.79 -5.37
CA SER A 219 9.69 5.12 -3.99
C SER A 219 11.04 5.80 -3.71
N GLY A 220 10.99 6.96 -3.07
CA GLY A 220 12.09 7.40 -2.22
C GLY A 220 12.38 6.32 -1.19
N SER A 221 13.50 5.61 -1.33
CA SER A 221 14.03 4.61 -0.39
C SER A 221 12.95 3.83 0.41
N GLU A 222 11.93 3.31 -0.26
CA GLU A 222 11.07 2.31 0.36
C GLU A 222 11.78 1.00 0.08
N ALA A 223 12.33 0.40 1.13
CA ALA A 223 13.13 -0.81 0.99
C ALA A 223 12.29 -1.86 0.25
N GLU A 224 12.70 -2.22 -0.97
CA GLU A 224 11.94 -3.11 -1.83
C GLU A 224 12.07 -4.52 -1.26
N ALA A 225 11.05 -4.92 -0.51
CA ALA A 225 11.00 -6.23 0.10
C ALA A 225 10.36 -7.22 -0.88
N THR A 226 11.03 -8.36 -1.07
CA THR A 226 10.57 -9.45 -1.93
C THR A 226 10.33 -10.68 -1.07
N MET A 227 9.25 -11.41 -1.36
CA MET A 227 8.92 -12.68 -0.70
C MET A 227 8.97 -13.80 -1.72
N SER A 228 9.67 -14.88 -1.38
CA SER A 228 9.86 -16.06 -2.22
C SER A 228 9.57 -17.33 -1.45
N LEU A 229 9.00 -18.31 -2.16
CA LEU A 229 8.85 -19.67 -1.66
C LEU A 229 10.00 -20.54 -2.18
N PHE A 230 10.57 -21.37 -1.32
CA PHE A 230 11.70 -22.23 -1.62
C PHE A 230 11.30 -23.70 -1.61
N ARG A 231 11.98 -24.49 -2.44
CA ARG A 231 11.80 -25.95 -2.57
C ARG A 231 12.50 -26.72 -1.46
N ASN A 232 13.45 -26.09 -0.78
CA ASN A 232 14.33 -26.74 0.19
C ASN A 232 14.50 -25.93 1.48
N SER A 233 14.88 -26.59 2.55
CA SER A 233 15.13 -25.99 3.87
C SER A 233 16.37 -25.09 3.92
N ASN A 234 17.19 -25.12 2.87
CA ASN A 234 18.41 -24.31 2.77
C ASN A 234 18.14 -22.96 2.08
N TYR A 235 16.92 -22.72 1.61
CA TYR A 235 16.50 -21.47 0.96
C TYR A 235 17.40 -21.09 -0.24
N THR A 236 17.77 -22.06 -1.07
CA THR A 236 18.57 -21.82 -2.28
C THR A 236 17.75 -21.89 -3.56
N ASP A 237 16.76 -22.78 -3.61
CA ASP A 237 16.04 -23.11 -4.83
C ASP A 237 14.62 -22.55 -4.75
N THR A 238 14.35 -21.46 -5.48
CA THR A 238 13.04 -20.80 -5.47
C THR A 238 12.02 -21.50 -6.37
N TYR A 239 10.74 -21.39 -6.02
CA TYR A 239 9.66 -21.63 -6.96
C TYR A 239 9.57 -20.46 -7.95
N PRO A 240 9.21 -20.72 -9.22
CA PRO A 240 8.96 -19.65 -10.17
C PRO A 240 7.75 -18.83 -9.74
N SER A 241 7.71 -17.56 -10.14
CA SER A 241 6.55 -16.69 -9.93
C SER A 241 5.32 -17.25 -10.63
N GLY A 242 4.18 -17.30 -9.93
CA GLY A 242 2.91 -17.80 -10.46
C GLY A 242 2.27 -18.86 -9.56
N GLN A 243 1.49 -19.75 -10.17
CA GLN A 243 0.78 -20.81 -9.48
C GLN A 243 1.75 -21.90 -9.00
N ILE A 244 1.72 -22.19 -7.71
CA ILE A 244 2.60 -23.18 -7.06
C ILE A 244 1.75 -24.36 -6.63
N ILE A 245 2.13 -25.58 -7.02
CA ILE A 245 1.40 -26.80 -6.67
C ILE A 245 2.24 -27.62 -5.68
N LEU A 246 1.67 -27.96 -4.53
CA LEU A 246 2.34 -28.71 -3.47
C LEU A 246 1.48 -29.87 -2.95
N PRO A 247 2.07 -31.04 -2.64
CA PRO A 247 1.36 -32.09 -1.92
C PRO A 247 0.92 -31.62 -0.52
N VAL A 248 -0.29 -32.00 -0.10
CA VAL A 248 -0.79 -31.74 1.26
C VAL A 248 0.21 -32.25 2.30
N GLY A 249 0.49 -31.41 3.30
CA GLY A 249 1.45 -31.74 4.37
C GLY A 249 2.91 -31.41 4.04
N SER A 250 3.20 -30.88 2.84
CA SER A 250 4.53 -30.37 2.51
C SER A 250 4.86 -29.11 3.32
N PRO A 251 6.09 -28.98 3.84
CA PRO A 251 6.53 -27.75 4.49
C PRO A 251 6.68 -26.61 3.48
N LEU A 252 6.22 -25.42 3.87
CA LEU A 252 6.49 -24.17 3.16
C LEU A 252 7.78 -23.56 3.69
N TYR A 253 8.77 -23.38 2.82
CA TYR A 253 9.99 -22.64 3.13
C TYR A 253 9.86 -21.22 2.58
N VAL A 254 9.62 -20.24 3.44
CA VAL A 254 9.35 -18.86 3.04
C VAL A 254 10.55 -18.00 3.39
N GLY A 255 11.07 -17.28 2.40
CA GLY A 255 12.12 -16.29 2.59
C GLY A 255 11.63 -14.91 2.16
N VAL A 256 12.00 -13.92 2.96
CA VAL A 256 11.84 -12.51 2.68
C VAL A 256 13.23 -11.92 2.56
N SER A 257 13.46 -11.16 1.49
CA SER A 257 14.69 -10.41 1.25
C SER A 257 14.33 -8.96 1.05
N VAL A 258 14.99 -8.08 1.77
CA VAL A 258 14.88 -6.64 1.54
C VAL A 258 16.13 -6.18 0.82
N GLU A 259 15.97 -5.65 -0.38
CA GLU A 259 17.07 -5.00 -1.08
C GLU A 259 17.28 -3.60 -0.49
N GLU A 260 18.03 -3.53 0.61
CA GLU A 260 18.39 -2.27 1.26
C GLU A 260 19.92 -2.11 1.30
N VAL A 261 20.39 -0.87 1.12
CA VAL A 261 21.81 -0.57 0.96
C VAL A 261 22.27 0.38 2.07
N ASP A 262 23.14 -0.12 2.95
CA ASP A 262 23.81 0.63 4.01
C ASP A 262 22.87 1.34 4.98
N SER A 263 22.00 0.56 5.59
CA SER A 263 21.19 1.01 6.71
C SER A 263 21.51 0.10 7.91
N PRO A 264 21.58 0.60 9.17
CA PRO A 264 21.74 -0.26 10.35
C PRO A 264 20.47 -1.08 10.63
N PHE A 265 19.57 -1.19 9.64
CA PHE A 265 18.28 -1.80 9.78
C PHE A 265 18.36 -3.27 9.37
N VAL A 266 17.58 -4.07 10.08
CA VAL A 266 17.36 -5.48 9.81
C VAL A 266 15.87 -5.68 9.62
N VAL A 267 15.50 -6.63 8.76
CA VAL A 267 14.10 -6.92 8.50
C VAL A 267 13.52 -7.76 9.64
N VAL A 268 12.35 -7.36 10.13
CA VAL A 268 11.59 -8.06 11.16
C VAL A 268 10.24 -8.46 10.59
N LEU A 269 9.92 -9.75 10.66
CA LEU A 269 8.57 -10.25 10.37
C LEU A 269 7.63 -9.76 11.48
N GLU A 270 6.60 -8.98 11.14
CA GLU A 270 5.60 -8.49 12.10
C GLU A 270 4.45 -9.51 12.19
N ASP A 271 3.66 -9.64 11.13
CA ASP A 271 2.57 -10.61 11.02
C ASP A 271 2.66 -11.35 9.69
N CYS A 272 2.63 -12.68 9.72
CA CYS A 272 2.49 -13.52 8.54
C CYS A 272 1.25 -14.39 8.67
N TYR A 273 0.40 -14.39 7.65
CA TYR A 273 -0.88 -15.08 7.67
C TYR A 273 -1.29 -15.58 6.29
N ALA A 274 -2.06 -16.66 6.28
CA ALA A 274 -2.65 -17.21 5.07
C ALA A 274 -4.12 -16.80 4.93
N THR A 275 -4.57 -16.66 3.68
CA THR A 275 -5.95 -16.34 3.27
C THR A 275 -6.32 -17.19 2.06
N HIS A 276 -7.61 -17.18 1.68
CA HIS A 276 -8.11 -17.80 0.46
C HIS A 276 -8.29 -16.81 -0.70
N SER A 277 -7.74 -15.59 -0.58
CA SER A 277 -7.83 -14.56 -1.61
C SER A 277 -6.52 -13.80 -1.72
N SER A 278 -6.22 -13.24 -2.90
CA SER A 278 -5.02 -12.41 -3.07
C SER A 278 -5.07 -11.08 -2.31
N ASN A 279 -6.17 -10.79 -1.60
CA ASN A 279 -6.35 -9.57 -0.84
C ASN A 279 -5.78 -9.74 0.58
N PRO A 280 -4.70 -9.03 0.97
CA PRO A 280 -4.18 -9.09 2.34
C PRO A 280 -5.20 -8.65 3.40
N ASP A 281 -6.21 -7.87 2.99
CA ASP A 281 -7.25 -7.38 3.89
C ASP A 281 -8.43 -8.34 4.12
N ASP A 282 -8.33 -9.60 3.66
CA ASP A 282 -9.37 -10.62 3.85
C ASP A 282 -9.80 -10.74 5.33
N PRO A 283 -11.12 -10.81 5.64
CA PRO A 283 -11.60 -10.98 7.01
C PRO A 283 -11.20 -12.32 7.64
N VAL A 284 -10.93 -13.36 6.84
CA VAL A 284 -10.53 -14.68 7.30
C VAL A 284 -9.03 -14.84 7.13
N ARG A 285 -8.29 -14.66 8.24
CA ARG A 285 -6.82 -14.74 8.27
C ARG A 285 -6.35 -15.82 9.22
N TYR A 286 -5.42 -16.64 8.74
CA TYR A 286 -4.80 -17.70 9.53
C TYR A 286 -3.36 -17.35 9.84
N TYR A 287 -3.13 -16.80 11.03
CA TYR A 287 -1.84 -16.28 11.46
C TYR A 287 -0.84 -17.40 11.75
N LEU A 288 0.27 -17.41 11.00
CA LEU A 288 1.45 -18.24 11.23
C LEU A 288 2.42 -17.55 12.20
N ILE A 289 2.59 -16.24 12.01
CA ILE A 289 3.37 -15.34 12.86
C ILE A 289 2.47 -14.16 13.21
N GLN A 290 2.38 -13.83 14.49
CA GLN A 290 1.62 -12.68 14.96
C GLN A 290 2.41 -11.92 16.01
N ASN A 291 2.48 -10.59 15.89
CA ASN A 291 3.30 -9.73 16.75
C ASN A 291 4.75 -10.26 16.88
N LYS A 292 5.39 -10.56 15.75
CA LYS A 292 6.78 -11.02 15.62
C LYS A 292 7.07 -12.45 16.07
N CYS A 293 6.07 -13.17 16.58
CA CYS A 293 6.26 -14.49 17.16
C CYS A 293 5.41 -15.57 16.46
N PRO A 294 5.91 -16.81 16.32
CA PRO A 294 5.13 -17.93 15.81
C PRO A 294 3.87 -18.17 16.66
N THR A 295 2.72 -18.35 16.01
CA THR A 295 1.46 -18.67 16.70
C THR A 295 1.49 -20.07 17.32
N ASP A 296 2.04 -21.05 16.60
CA ASP A 296 2.30 -22.41 17.09
C ASP A 296 3.72 -22.85 16.71
N ARG A 297 4.55 -23.12 17.73
CA ARG A 297 5.96 -23.55 17.58
C ARG A 297 6.12 -24.94 16.98
N ARG A 298 5.08 -25.77 16.96
CA ARG A 298 5.10 -27.09 16.32
C ARG A 298 4.90 -27.00 14.81
N GLN A 299 4.21 -25.96 14.36
CA GLN A 299 3.81 -25.79 12.97
C GLN A 299 4.66 -24.73 12.27
N VAL A 300 5.12 -23.71 13.00
CA VAL A 300 5.87 -22.58 12.44
C VAL A 300 7.19 -22.43 13.18
N SER A 301 8.28 -22.42 12.43
CA SER A 301 9.64 -22.22 12.92
C SER A 301 10.28 -21.05 12.20
N VAL A 302 10.63 -19.98 12.92
CA VAL A 302 11.33 -18.83 12.37
C VAL A 302 12.83 -19.08 12.48
N THR A 303 13.49 -19.23 11.35
CA THR A 303 14.92 -19.50 11.26
C THR A 303 15.75 -18.21 11.34
N GLU A 304 15.23 -17.11 10.79
CA GLU A 304 15.91 -15.82 10.73
C GLU A 304 14.88 -14.68 10.77
N SER A 305 15.02 -13.71 11.68
CA SER A 305 14.21 -12.49 11.75
C SER A 305 14.88 -11.49 12.68
N GLY A 306 15.06 -10.24 12.25
CA GLY A 306 15.73 -9.20 13.03
C GLY A 306 17.25 -9.40 13.19
N LEU A 307 17.86 -10.15 12.27
CA LEU A 307 19.31 -10.46 12.27
C LEU A 307 20.04 -9.90 11.04
N SER A 308 19.39 -9.89 9.89
CA SER A 308 19.95 -9.42 8.63
C SER A 308 18.86 -8.74 7.79
N LEU A 309 19.16 -8.42 6.54
CA LEU A 309 18.16 -7.99 5.54
C LEU A 309 17.32 -9.15 4.98
N HIS A 310 17.52 -10.36 5.50
CA HIS A 310 16.74 -11.54 5.19
C HIS A 310 15.96 -12.00 6.43
N ALA A 311 14.74 -12.45 6.20
CA ALA A 311 13.97 -13.20 7.18
C ALA A 311 13.47 -14.51 6.57
N ARG A 312 13.47 -15.58 7.36
CA ARG A 312 13.18 -16.93 6.89
C ARG A 312 12.35 -17.67 7.92
N PHE A 313 11.29 -18.32 7.48
CA PHE A 313 10.51 -19.20 8.33
C PHE A 313 10.01 -20.41 7.55
N THR A 314 9.80 -21.48 8.28
CA THR A 314 9.17 -22.70 7.79
C THR A 314 7.79 -22.84 8.43
N ALA A 315 6.79 -23.19 7.64
CA ALA A 315 5.44 -23.45 8.12
C ALA A 315 4.91 -24.77 7.57
N LEU A 316 4.36 -25.60 8.46
CA LEU A 316 3.57 -26.78 8.13
C LEU A 316 2.11 -26.36 8.08
N LEU A 317 1.61 -26.03 6.89
CA LEU A 317 0.22 -25.65 6.71
C LEU A 317 -0.65 -26.91 6.66
N PHE A 318 -1.62 -27.00 7.56
CA PHE A 318 -2.65 -28.02 7.57
C PHE A 318 -3.89 -27.45 6.89
N LEU A 319 -4.56 -28.26 6.07
CA LEU A 319 -5.77 -27.91 5.32
C LEU A 319 -6.76 -27.12 6.20
N LEU A 320 -7.09 -25.94 5.72
CA LEU A 320 -8.17 -25.13 6.28
C LEU A 320 -9.46 -25.58 5.61
N GLN A 321 -10.28 -26.32 6.37
CA GLN A 321 -11.67 -26.65 6.06
C GLN A 321 -11.94 -27.40 4.73
N ASP A 322 -11.21 -28.48 4.43
CA ASP A 322 -11.62 -29.54 3.47
C ASP A 322 -12.00 -29.13 2.02
N GLU A 323 -11.79 -27.88 1.62
CA GLU A 323 -11.91 -27.44 0.22
C GLU A 323 -10.53 -27.11 -0.35
N TYR A 324 -10.25 -27.61 -1.55
CA TYR A 324 -9.03 -27.28 -2.30
C TYR A 324 -9.12 -25.84 -2.81
N GLN A 325 -8.96 -24.88 -1.93
CA GLN A 325 -8.96 -23.47 -2.26
C GLN A 325 -7.53 -22.96 -2.42
N ASP A 326 -7.37 -22.06 -3.38
CA ASP A 326 -6.14 -21.32 -3.61
C ASP A 326 -5.71 -20.60 -2.33
N THR A 327 -4.54 -20.93 -1.82
CA THR A 327 -3.99 -20.29 -0.61
C THR A 327 -3.06 -19.16 -1.01
N PHE A 328 -3.24 -18.00 -0.40
CA PHE A 328 -2.31 -16.87 -0.51
C PHE A 328 -1.66 -16.65 0.84
N LEU A 329 -0.36 -16.37 0.83
CA LEU A 329 0.41 -16.05 2.01
C LEU A 329 0.77 -14.57 1.98
N HIS A 330 0.53 -13.90 3.10
CA HIS A 330 0.81 -12.49 3.29
C HIS A 330 1.76 -12.29 4.47
N CYS A 331 2.71 -11.36 4.35
CA CYS A 331 3.61 -10.98 5.44
C CYS A 331 3.75 -9.45 5.53
N SER A 332 3.49 -8.89 6.69
CA SER A 332 3.86 -7.52 7.06
C SER A 332 5.26 -7.49 7.66
N LEU A 333 6.01 -6.46 7.29
CA LEU A 333 7.42 -6.32 7.64
C LEU A 333 7.66 -4.97 8.29
N SER A 334 8.66 -4.91 9.15
CA SER A 334 9.19 -3.65 9.64
C SER A 334 10.71 -3.66 9.62
N LEU A 335 11.29 -2.47 9.45
CA LEU A 335 12.73 -2.27 9.52
C LEU A 335 13.10 -1.87 10.94
N CYS A 336 14.01 -2.62 11.57
CA CYS A 336 14.48 -2.35 12.92
C CYS A 336 15.95 -1.95 12.92
N ASN A 337 16.27 -0.79 13.49
CA ASN A 337 17.66 -0.34 13.62
C ASN A 337 18.37 -1.08 14.77
N GLN A 338 19.37 -1.90 14.43
CA GLN A 338 20.13 -2.73 15.37
C GLN A 338 21.00 -1.90 16.32
N ARG A 339 21.32 -0.64 15.98
CA ARG A 339 22.13 0.26 16.84
C ARG A 339 21.34 0.87 17.98
N SER A 340 20.03 1.05 17.80
CA SER A 340 19.17 1.72 18.79
C SER A 340 18.40 0.75 19.69
N SER A 341 18.19 -0.49 19.25
CA SER A 341 17.28 -1.42 19.93
C SER A 341 17.58 -2.89 19.62
N SER A 342 17.12 -3.78 20.51
CA SER A 342 17.13 -5.23 20.25
C SER A 342 16.08 -5.59 19.21
N CYS A 343 16.52 -5.98 18.02
CA CYS A 343 15.65 -6.30 16.88
C CYS A 343 15.18 -7.76 16.85
N VAL A 344 15.88 -8.67 17.51
CA VAL A 344 15.48 -10.08 17.60
C VAL A 344 14.26 -10.21 18.52
N PRO A 345 13.13 -10.77 18.03
CA PRO A 345 11.92 -10.87 18.84
C PRO A 345 12.11 -11.86 20.01
N SER A 346 11.75 -11.41 21.22
CA SER A 346 11.77 -12.24 22.43
C SER A 346 10.39 -12.85 22.68
N CYS A 347 10.21 -14.08 22.20
CA CYS A 347 8.97 -14.82 22.36
C CYS A 347 8.92 -15.53 23.72
N THR A 348 8.73 -14.78 24.80
CA THR A 348 8.40 -15.33 26.13
C THR A 348 6.88 -15.36 26.33
N SER A 349 6.39 -16.25 27.21
CA SER A 349 4.93 -16.42 27.45
C SER A 349 4.23 -15.19 28.03
N ARG A 350 4.99 -14.16 28.44
CA ARG A 350 4.45 -12.86 28.86
C ARG A 350 4.42 -11.91 27.66
N ARG A 351 3.22 -11.53 27.23
CA ARG A 351 3.01 -10.48 26.22
C ARG A 351 3.67 -9.18 26.70
N SER A 352 4.78 -8.80 26.08
CA SER A 352 5.32 -7.45 26.17
C SER A 352 4.45 -6.53 25.32
N ARG A 353 3.96 -5.43 25.90
CA ARG A 353 3.40 -4.31 25.13
C ARG A 353 4.57 -3.42 24.72
N SER A 354 5.26 -3.74 23.63
CA SER A 354 6.15 -2.75 23.00
C SER A 354 5.40 -2.03 21.90
N VAL A 355 5.38 -0.70 21.99
CA VAL A 355 5.01 0.19 20.89
C VAL A 355 6.18 0.14 19.91
N SER A 356 6.00 -0.53 18.77
CA SER A 356 6.99 -0.52 17.68
C SER A 356 6.97 0.86 17.03
N THR A 357 8.04 1.64 17.20
CA THR A 357 8.34 2.83 16.40
C THR A 357 9.02 2.42 15.09
N SER A 358 8.38 1.55 14.32
CA SER A 358 8.88 1.11 13.02
C SER A 358 7.81 1.36 11.96
N GLU A 359 8.19 1.98 10.86
CA GLU A 359 7.28 2.23 9.74
C GLU A 359 6.89 0.88 9.12
N PRO A 360 5.58 0.54 9.07
CA PRO A 360 5.14 -0.71 8.48
C PRO A 360 5.26 -0.65 6.95
N LEU A 361 5.98 -1.60 6.37
CA LEU A 361 6.01 -1.79 4.92
C LEU A 361 4.67 -2.37 4.45
N LYS A 362 4.32 -2.09 3.20
CA LYS A 362 3.15 -2.71 2.55
C LYS A 362 3.28 -4.25 2.62
N PRO A 363 2.21 -4.99 2.99
CA PRO A 363 2.30 -6.44 3.16
C PRO A 363 2.63 -7.12 1.84
N LEU A 364 3.65 -7.96 1.85
CA LEU A 364 4.03 -8.80 0.72
C LEU A 364 3.04 -9.94 0.57
N THR A 365 2.79 -10.36 -0.67
CA THR A 365 1.84 -11.43 -1.00
C THR A 365 2.47 -12.42 -1.96
N ILE A 366 2.30 -13.72 -1.69
CA ILE A 366 2.70 -14.80 -2.60
C ILE A 366 1.57 -15.83 -2.73
N GLY A 367 1.35 -16.32 -3.95
CA GLY A 367 0.31 -17.26 -4.30
C GLY A 367 -0.20 -17.05 -5.73
N PRO A 368 -1.16 -17.86 -6.19
CA PRO A 368 -1.85 -18.91 -5.44
C PRO A 368 -0.98 -20.16 -5.20
N ILE A 369 -1.08 -20.72 -4.00
CA ILE A 369 -0.54 -22.03 -3.63
C ILE A 369 -1.69 -23.03 -3.63
N ILE A 370 -1.59 -24.05 -4.46
CA ILE A 370 -2.58 -25.11 -4.64
C ILE A 370 -2.08 -26.38 -4.00
N TRP A 371 -2.91 -26.94 -3.13
CA TRP A 371 -2.63 -28.19 -2.46
C TRP A 371 -3.24 -29.36 -3.23
N VAL A 372 -2.43 -30.36 -3.55
CA VAL A 372 -2.90 -31.61 -4.19
C VAL A 372 -2.79 -32.76 -3.21
N LYS A 373 -3.76 -33.68 -3.23
CA LYS A 373 -3.75 -34.90 -2.40
C LYS A 373 -2.69 -35.90 -2.84
#